data_AF-A0A960SPZ7-F1
#
_entry.id   AF-A0A960SPZ7-F1
#
_cell.length_a   1.000
_cell.length_b   1.000
_cell.length_c   1.000
_cell.angle_alpha   90.00
_cell.angle_beta   90.00
_cell.angle_gamma   90.00
#
_symmetry.space_group_name_H-M   'P 1'
#
loop_
_entity.id
_entity.type
_entity.pdbx_description
1 polymer ?
#
loop_
_entity_poly.entity_id
_entity_poly.type
_entity_poly.pdbx_seq_one_letter_code
_entity_poly.pdbx_strand_id
1 'polypeptide(L)'
;MIEEATVDAHDDSEQLLGFFYLIEEHLELPFRTAMLGIEVTVEALELTDDEQIVAVCYRGKSRQRVPILDLPLLTPPPPGAEWIEALRRWGQGRWP
;
A
#
# COMPACT_ATOMS: atom_id res chain seq x y z
N MET A 1 4.34 -11.28 8.95
CA MET A 1 4.31 -10.04 8.13
C MET A 1 5.46 -9.97 7.14
N ILE A 2 6.64 -9.39 7.43
CA ILE A 2 7.72 -9.33 6.40
C ILE A 2 8.10 -10.73 5.93
N GLU A 3 8.46 -11.64 6.84
CA GLU A 3 8.83 -13.03 6.51
C GLU A 3 7.73 -13.78 5.73
N GLU A 4 6.47 -13.41 5.96
CA GLU A 4 5.30 -14.02 5.32
C GLU A 4 5.08 -13.45 3.93
N ALA A 5 5.26 -12.14 3.73
CA ALA A 5 5.21 -11.49 2.42
C ALA A 5 6.39 -11.89 1.53
N THR A 6 7.51 -12.30 2.11
CA THR A 6 8.72 -12.69 1.38
C THR A 6 8.93 -14.20 1.33
N VAL A 7 7.96 -15.01 1.77
CA VAL A 7 8.08 -16.46 1.74
C VAL A 7 8.19 -16.94 0.29
N ASP A 8 9.15 -17.81 0.03
CA ASP A 8 9.46 -18.37 -1.30
C ASP A 8 9.80 -17.35 -2.40
N ALA A 9 10.05 -16.08 -2.05
CA ALA A 9 10.50 -15.08 -3.01
C ALA A 9 12.02 -15.17 -3.26
N HIS A 10 12.41 -15.09 -4.53
CA HIS A 10 13.78 -15.22 -5.01
C HIS A 10 14.46 -13.87 -5.28
N ASP A 11 13.69 -12.82 -5.50
CA ASP A 11 14.17 -11.44 -5.73
C ASP A 11 13.24 -10.40 -5.09
N ASP A 12 13.57 -9.12 -5.27
CA ASP A 12 12.83 -8.02 -4.65
C ASP A 12 11.47 -7.77 -5.32
N SER A 13 11.34 -8.12 -6.60
CA SER A 13 10.09 -8.05 -7.35
C SER A 13 9.08 -9.07 -6.84
N GLU A 14 9.51 -10.32 -6.63
CA GLU A 14 8.68 -11.37 -6.04
C GLU A 14 8.30 -11.05 -4.59
N GLN A 15 9.21 -10.48 -3.80
CA GLN A 15 8.91 -10.01 -2.44
C GLN A 15 7.85 -8.90 -2.46
N LEU A 16 7.99 -7.91 -3.36
CA LEU A 16 7.02 -6.84 -3.51
C LEU A 16 5.64 -7.37 -3.94
N LEU A 17 5.62 -8.36 -4.83
CA LEU A 17 4.38 -9.02 -5.25
C LEU A 17 3.69 -9.74 -4.08
N GLY A 18 4.45 -10.42 -3.22
CA GLY A 18 3.91 -11.01 -1.99
C GLY A 18 3.33 -9.98 -1.03
N PHE A 19 4.00 -8.82 -0.87
CA PHE A 19 3.41 -7.68 -0.15
C PHE A 19 2.14 -7.17 -0.80
N PHE A 20 2.10 -7.02 -2.13
CA PHE A 20 0.93 -6.54 -2.84
C PHE A 20 -0.30 -7.41 -2.54
N TYR A 21 -0.18 -8.74 -2.67
CA TYR A 21 -1.30 -9.65 -2.42
C TYR A 21 -1.77 -9.62 -0.96
N LEU A 22 -0.85 -9.64 0.01
CA LEU A 22 -1.23 -9.63 1.43
C LEU A 22 -1.84 -8.28 1.85
N ILE A 23 -1.36 -7.16 1.29
CA ILE A 23 -1.99 -5.87 1.53
C ILE A 23 -3.38 -5.83 0.88
N GLU A 24 -3.53 -6.30 -0.36
CA GLU A 24 -4.82 -6.35 -1.06
C GLU A 24 -5.84 -7.25 -0.32
N GLU A 25 -5.40 -8.37 0.23
CA GLU A 25 -6.25 -9.30 0.97
C GLU A 25 -6.71 -8.75 2.32
N HIS A 26 -5.83 -8.06 3.04
CA HIS A 26 -6.08 -7.68 4.44
C HIS A 26 -6.50 -6.24 4.63
N LEU A 27 -6.13 -5.32 3.74
CA LEU A 27 -6.45 -3.90 3.89
C LEU A 27 -7.95 -3.68 3.66
N GLU A 28 -8.64 -3.21 4.70
CA GLU A 28 -10.06 -2.93 4.60
C GLU A 28 -10.32 -1.72 3.70
N LEU A 29 -10.97 -1.98 2.56
CA LEU A 29 -11.36 -0.98 1.57
C LEU A 29 -12.89 -0.96 1.42
N PRO A 30 -13.51 0.20 1.13
CA PRO A 30 -12.87 1.51 1.03
C PRO A 30 -12.66 2.17 2.39
N PHE A 31 -11.64 3.03 2.50
CA PHE A 31 -11.46 3.92 3.66
C PHE A 31 -11.14 5.35 3.23
N ARG A 32 -11.41 6.33 4.09
CA ARG A 32 -11.08 7.74 3.81
C ARG A 32 -9.68 8.06 4.30
N THR A 33 -9.01 9.01 3.67
CA THR A 33 -7.78 9.61 4.22
C THR A 33 -7.65 11.06 3.75
N ALA A 34 -6.73 11.82 4.32
CA ALA A 34 -6.48 13.22 3.95
C ALA A 34 -5.06 13.38 3.40
N MET A 35 -4.94 13.72 2.12
CA MET A 35 -3.67 14.04 1.48
C MET A 35 -3.54 15.55 1.30
N LEU A 36 -2.48 16.14 1.86
CA LEU A 36 -2.25 17.60 1.84
C LEU A 36 -3.48 18.41 2.30
N GLY A 37 -4.23 17.90 3.29
CA GLY A 37 -5.46 18.52 3.80
C GLY A 37 -6.71 18.31 2.95
N ILE A 38 -6.65 17.49 1.90
CA ILE A 38 -7.76 17.15 1.01
C ILE A 38 -8.24 15.73 1.33
N GLU A 39 -9.51 15.59 1.72
CA GLU A 39 -10.14 14.28 1.91
C GLU A 39 -10.29 13.55 0.56
N VAL A 40 -9.90 12.28 0.57
CA VAL A 40 -10.06 11.33 -0.52
C VAL A 40 -10.55 9.98 0.02
N THR A 41 -11.13 9.15 -0.83
CA THR A 41 -11.45 7.76 -0.53
C THR A 41 -10.45 6.85 -1.24
N VAL A 42 -9.80 5.93 -0.53
CA VAL A 42 -9.04 4.85 -1.12
C VAL A 42 -10.01 3.70 -1.41
N GLU A 43 -10.13 3.29 -2.68
CA GLU A 43 -11.10 2.27 -3.09
C GLU A 43 -10.45 0.96 -3.57
N ALA A 44 -9.21 1.02 -4.04
CA ALA A 44 -8.48 -0.13 -4.56
C ALA A 44 -6.97 0.07 -4.43
N LEU A 45 -6.24 -1.04 -4.59
CA LEU A 45 -4.81 -1.06 -4.82
C LEU A 45 -4.53 -1.56 -6.23
N GLU A 46 -3.43 -1.11 -6.82
CA GLU A 46 -2.96 -1.60 -8.11
C GLU A 46 -1.44 -1.77 -8.04
N LEU A 47 -0.91 -2.77 -8.72
CA LEU A 47 0.51 -2.87 -9.05
C LEU A 47 0.73 -2.23 -10.42
N THR A 48 1.68 -1.31 -10.54
CA THR A 48 2.06 -0.71 -11.84
C THR A 48 3.03 -1.61 -12.60
N ASP A 49 3.17 -1.37 -13.90
CA ASP A 49 4.19 -2.04 -14.73
C ASP A 49 5.62 -1.77 -14.23
N ASP A 50 5.85 -0.60 -13.59
CA ASP A 50 7.13 -0.23 -12.95
C ASP A 50 7.29 -0.79 -11.52
N GLU A 51 6.53 -1.84 -11.16
CA GLU A 51 6.62 -2.51 -9.85
C GLU A 51 6.42 -1.56 -8.66
N GLN A 52 5.36 -0.75 -8.71
CA GLN A 52 4.95 0.12 -7.61
C GLN A 52 3.54 -0.25 -7.15
N ILE A 53 3.39 -0.48 -5.85
CA ILE A 53 2.07 -0.62 -5.24
C ILE A 53 1.50 0.79 -5.04
N VAL A 54 0.36 1.05 -5.68
CA VAL A 54 -0.30 2.36 -5.62
C VAL A 54 -1.73 2.21 -5.15
N ALA A 55 -2.16 3.10 -4.26
CA ALA A 55 -3.55 3.27 -3.92
C ALA A 55 -4.29 4.06 -4.99
N VAL A 56 -5.48 3.58 -5.34
CA VAL A 56 -6.42 4.28 -6.20
C VAL A 56 -7.35 5.10 -5.33
N CYS A 57 -7.14 6.41 -5.36
CA CYS A 57 -7.89 7.37 -4.57
C CYS A 57 -8.92 8.11 -5.43
N TYR A 58 -10.12 8.29 -4.89
CA TYR A 58 -11.20 9.06 -5.50
C TYR A 58 -11.52 10.31 -4.70
N ARG A 59 -11.78 11.40 -5.44
CA ARG A 59 -12.40 12.62 -4.94
C ARG A 59 -13.53 13.01 -5.88
N GLY A 60 -14.75 12.60 -5.55
CA GLY A 60 -15.88 12.73 -6.48
C GLY A 60 -15.61 11.92 -7.75
N LYS A 61 -15.50 12.59 -8.90
CA LYS A 61 -15.21 11.94 -10.19
C LYS A 61 -13.72 11.85 -10.53
N SER A 62 -12.86 12.49 -9.73
CA SER A 62 -11.42 12.50 -9.97
C SER A 62 -10.79 11.24 -9.39
N ARG A 63 -10.06 10.50 -10.23
CA ARG A 63 -9.27 9.32 -9.88
C ARG A 63 -7.79 9.70 -9.86
N GLN A 64 -7.07 9.32 -8.81
CA GLN A 64 -5.63 9.54 -8.68
C GLN A 64 -4.96 8.25 -8.19
N ARG A 65 -3.77 7.95 -8.70
CA ARG A 65 -2.90 6.88 -8.18
C ARG A 65 -1.84 7.52 -7.29
N VAL A 66 -1.63 6.97 -6.10
CA VAL A 66 -0.66 7.46 -5.12
C VAL A 66 0.17 6.28 -4.62
N PRO A 67 1.50 6.38 -4.57
CA PRO A 67 2.33 5.33 -3.96
C PRO A 67 1.81 4.96 -2.59
N ILE A 68 1.68 3.67 -2.30
CA ILE A 68 1.09 3.22 -1.03
C ILE A 68 1.90 3.70 0.18
N LEU A 69 3.21 3.88 0.00
CA LEU A 69 4.12 4.43 1.01
C LEU A 69 4.03 5.95 1.16
N ASP A 70 3.29 6.64 0.29
CA ASP A 70 2.98 8.06 0.44
C ASP A 70 1.60 8.28 1.06
N LEU A 71 0.82 7.21 1.27
CA LEU A 71 -0.46 7.32 1.96
C LEU A 71 -0.25 7.74 3.41
N PRO A 72 -0.92 8.81 3.87
CA PRO A 72 -0.98 9.14 5.28
C PRO A 72 -1.83 8.08 5.98
N LEU A 73 -1.25 7.39 6.95
CA LEU A 73 -1.98 6.49 7.82
C LEU A 73 -2.88 7.30 8.75
N LEU A 74 -4.18 7.01 8.71
CA LEU A 74 -5.14 7.59 9.64
C LEU A 74 -4.89 7.08 11.07
N THR A 75 -5.37 7.84 12.07
CA THR A 75 -5.42 7.41 13.47
C THR A 75 -6.88 7.40 13.94
N PRO A 76 -7.47 6.23 14.24
CA PRO A 76 -6.88 4.90 14.09
C PRO A 76 -6.72 4.50 12.60
N PRO A 77 -5.75 3.63 12.27
CA PRO A 77 -5.58 3.15 10.91
C PRO A 77 -6.70 2.17 10.52
N PRO A 78 -6.98 1.99 9.21
CA PRO A 78 -7.90 0.94 8.78
C PRO A 78 -7.32 -0.45 9.11
N PRO A 79 -8.17 -1.47 9.33
CA PRO A 79 -7.71 -2.86 9.46
C PRO A 79 -6.81 -3.27 8.29
N GLY A 80 -5.73 -4.00 8.56
CA GLY A 80 -4.77 -4.45 7.56
C GLY A 80 -3.69 -3.41 7.20
N ALA A 81 -3.76 -2.18 7.71
CA ALA A 81 -2.73 -1.16 7.50
C ALA A 81 -1.35 -1.56 8.07
N GLU A 82 -1.29 -2.51 9.00
CA GLU A 82 -0.03 -3.09 9.48
C GLU A 82 0.83 -3.67 8.34
N TRP A 83 0.22 -4.12 7.24
CA TRP A 83 0.94 -4.66 6.09
C TRP A 83 1.66 -3.56 5.29
N ILE A 84 1.07 -2.36 5.24
CA ILE A 84 1.71 -1.16 4.67
C ILE A 84 2.92 -0.76 5.52
N GLU A 85 2.81 -0.84 6.85
CA GLU A 85 3.93 -0.60 7.76
C GLU A 85 5.05 -1.64 7.62
N ALA A 86 4.69 -2.91 7.43
CA ALA A 86 5.66 -3.97 7.15
C ALA A 86 6.41 -3.70 5.84
N LEU A 87 5.72 -3.29 4.78
CA LEU A 87 6.33 -2.89 3.51
C LEU A 87 7.26 -1.68 3.67
N ARG A 88 6.86 -0.65 4.43
CA ARG A 88 7.75 0.50 4.75
C ARG A 88 9.06 0.04 5.38
N ARG A 89 8.98 -0.85 6.37
CA ARG A 89 10.16 -1.37 7.09
C ARG A 89 11.05 -2.22 6.18
N TRP A 90 10.44 -3.04 5.32
CA TRP A 90 11.17 -3.84 4.35
C TRP A 90 11.96 -2.96 3.36
N GLY A 91 11.34 -1.89 2.83
CA GLY A 91 11.98 -0.97 1.90
C GLY A 91 13.12 -0.12 2.52
N GLN A 92 13.00 0.27 3.79
CA GLN A 92 14.03 1.04 4.51
C GLN A 92 15.38 0.30 4.65
N GLY A 93 15.37 -1.04 4.62
CA GLY A 93 16.61 -1.83 4.65
C GLY A 93 17.28 -2.01 3.28
N ARG A 94 16.66 -1.53 2.20
CA ARG A 94 17.03 -1.85 0.81
C ARG A 94 17.20 -0.63 -0.10
N TRP A 95 16.69 0.54 0.27
CA TRP A 95 16.90 1.81 -0.44
C TRP A 95 18.12 2.56 0.13
N PRO A 96 19.05 3.11 -0.69
CA PRO A 96 20.19 3.90 -0.20
C PRO A 96 19.78 5.22 0.48
#